data_AF-A0A929SFE0-F1
#
_entry.id   AF-A0A929SFE0-F1
#
_cell.length_a   1.000
_cell.length_b   1.000
_cell.length_c   1.000
_cell.angle_alpha   90.00
_cell.angle_beta   90.00
_cell.angle_gamma   90.00
#
_symmetry.space_group_name_H-M   'P 1'
#
loop_
_entity.id
_entity.type
_entity.pdbx_description
1 polymer ?
#
loop_
_entity_poly.entity_id
_entity_poly.type
_entity_poly.pdbx_seq_one_letter_code
_entity_poly.pdbx_strand_id
1 'polypeptide(L)'
;MLLYHGSNINIKEINLAMCRPYKDFGRGFYLTEIREQAEKMARRVARIYGGNAVLNQYEFDKDSVMESTLHIKDFGVETSEELARFVRNNRSRSF
;
A
#
# COMPACT_ATOMS: atom_id res chain seq x y z
N MET A 1 -11.80 6.85 7.59
CA MET A 1 -10.72 6.34 8.47
C MET A 1 -9.37 6.92 8.06
N LEU A 2 -8.41 7.01 8.97
CA LEU A 2 -7.08 7.57 8.67
C LEU A 2 -6.09 6.46 8.34
N LEU A 3 -5.44 6.58 7.18
CA LEU A 3 -4.48 5.62 6.66
C LEU A 3 -3.09 6.24 6.46
N TYR A 4 -2.05 5.42 6.60
CA TYR A 4 -0.67 5.86 6.63
C TYR A 4 0.19 5.21 5.54
N HIS A 5 1.09 6.00 4.94
CA HIS A 5 2.13 5.53 4.03
C HIS A 5 3.51 6.05 4.46
N GLY A 6 4.46 5.15 4.67
CA GLY A 6 5.84 5.50 5.00
C GLY A 6 6.73 5.64 3.75
N SER A 7 7.29 6.83 3.55
CA SER A 7 8.16 7.14 2.41
C SER A 7 9.35 8.02 2.82
N ASN A 8 10.22 8.37 1.88
CA ASN A 8 11.23 9.42 2.04
C ASN A 8 10.85 10.74 1.34
N ILE A 9 9.62 10.81 0.82
CA ILE A 9 9.05 11.98 0.14
C ILE A 9 7.64 12.28 0.65
N ASN A 10 7.26 13.55 0.58
CA ASN A 10 5.89 13.98 0.79
C ASN A 10 5.09 13.79 -0.50
N ILE A 11 4.05 12.96 -0.47
CA ILE A 11 3.28 12.52 -1.62
C ILE A 11 1.91 13.19 -1.56
N LYS A 12 1.79 14.34 -2.23
CA LYS A 12 0.52 15.07 -2.33
C LYS A 12 -0.45 14.42 -3.30
N GLU A 13 0.08 13.85 -4.39
CA GLU A 13 -0.70 13.19 -5.44
C GLU A 13 -0.17 11.78 -5.66
N ILE A 14 -1.08 10.79 -5.66
CA ILE A 14 -0.74 9.39 -5.83
C ILE A 14 -0.63 9.09 -7.33
N ASN A 15 0.58 8.72 -7.77
CA ASN A 15 0.82 8.27 -9.13
C ASN A 15 1.22 6.79 -9.14
N LEU A 16 0.29 5.92 -9.59
CA LEU A 16 0.50 4.47 -9.61
C LEU A 16 1.61 4.02 -10.58
N ALA A 17 1.97 4.84 -11.58
CA ALA A 17 3.08 4.52 -12.48
C ALA A 17 4.44 4.58 -11.76
N MET A 18 4.53 5.33 -10.66
CA MET A 18 5.73 5.43 -9.82
C MET A 18 5.84 4.29 -8.80
N CYS A 19 4.79 3.48 -8.64
CA CYS A 19 4.78 2.39 -7.69
C CYS A 19 5.62 1.21 -8.19
N ARG A 20 6.29 0.51 -7.26
CA ARG A 20 7.12 -0.64 -7.61
C ARG A 20 6.26 -1.84 -8.01
N PRO A 21 6.64 -2.59 -9.05
CA PRO A 21 5.98 -3.84 -9.40
C PRO A 21 6.35 -4.96 -8.41
N TYR A 22 5.69 -6.11 -8.56
CA TYR A 22 6.01 -7.37 -7.87
C TYR A 22 5.93 -7.31 -6.34
N LYS A 23 4.94 -6.57 -5.83
CA LYS A 23 4.56 -6.56 -4.42
C LYS A 23 3.42 -7.54 -4.18
N ASP A 24 3.05 -7.73 -2.91
CA ASP A 24 2.04 -8.71 -2.50
C ASP A 24 0.70 -8.52 -3.21
N PHE A 25 0.30 -7.27 -3.46
CA PHE A 25 -0.93 -6.94 -4.18
C PHE A 25 -0.63 -6.24 -5.52
N GLY A 26 0.54 -6.50 -6.11
CA GLY A 26 0.95 -5.93 -7.39
C GLY A 26 1.42 -4.48 -7.31
N ARG A 27 1.49 -3.81 -8.48
CA ARG A 27 1.87 -2.39 -8.53
C ARG A 27 0.72 -1.53 -8.02
N GLY A 28 0.90 -0.96 -6.84
CA GLY A 28 -0.12 -0.13 -6.20
C GLY A 28 0.46 0.79 -5.13
N PHE A 29 -0.40 1.65 -4.60
CA PHE A 29 -0.10 2.50 -3.46
C PHE A 29 -0.59 1.84 -2.18
N TYR A 30 0.32 1.62 -1.23
CA TYR A 30 0.07 0.79 -0.06
C TYR A 30 -0.13 1.66 1.18
N LEU A 31 -1.23 1.39 1.88
CA LEU A 31 -1.66 2.09 3.07
C LEU A 31 -1.87 1.10 4.22
N THR A 32 -1.73 1.58 5.45
CA THR A 32 -1.99 0.80 6.67
C THR A 32 -2.68 1.67 7.72
N GLU A 33 -3.55 1.09 8.53
CA GLU A 33 -4.09 1.74 9.75
C GLU A 33 -3.05 1.76 10.89
N ILE A 34 -2.02 0.90 10.81
CA ILE A 34 -0.98 0.77 11.84
C ILE A 34 0.09 1.83 11.64
N ARG A 35 -0.10 2.99 12.26
CA ARG A 35 0.82 4.14 12.18
C ARG A 35 2.28 3.76 12.42
N GLU A 36 2.57 2.97 13.46
CA GLU A 36 3.94 2.57 13.81
C GLU A 36 4.63 1.80 12.68
N GLN A 37 3.89 0.97 11.93
CA GLN A 37 4.41 0.21 10.80
C GLN A 37 4.81 1.15 9.65
N ALA A 38 3.97 2.16 9.35
CA ALA A 38 4.27 3.17 8.35
C ALA A 38 5.47 4.04 8.76
N GLU A 39 5.60 4.41 10.03
CA GLU A 39 6.76 5.16 10.52
C GLU A 39 8.07 4.35 10.43
N LYS A 40 8.03 3.05 10.80
CA LYS A 40 9.17 2.13 10.61
C LYS A 40 9.54 2.04 9.13
N MET A 41 8.56 1.98 8.23
CA MET A 41 8.78 1.97 6.79
C MET A 41 9.43 3.27 6.31
N ALA A 42 8.92 4.44 6.73
CA ALA A 42 9.49 5.74 6.36
C ALA A 42 10.97 5.85 6.74
N ARG A 43 11.32 5.45 7.98
CA ARG A 43 12.72 5.40 8.46
C ARG A 43 13.56 4.44 7.62
N ARG A 44 13.02 3.27 7.26
CA ARG A 44 13.72 2.29 6.42
C ARG A 44 13.96 2.83 5.01
N VAL A 45 12.97 3.44 4.38
CA VAL A 45 13.06 3.99 3.01
C VAL A 45 14.08 5.13 2.97
N ALA A 46 14.01 6.08 3.92
CA ALA A 46 14.98 7.16 4.04
C ALA A 46 16.41 6.64 4.27
N ARG A 47 16.59 5.60 5.07
CA ARG A 47 17.91 4.97 5.27
C ARG A 47 18.48 4.33 4.01
N ILE A 48 17.65 3.65 3.21
CA ILE A 48 18.11 2.91 2.02
C ILE A 48 18.34 3.84 0.83
N TYR A 49 17.45 4.82 0.63
CA TYR A 49 17.43 5.67 -0.58
C TYR A 49 17.84 7.12 -0.32
N GLY A 50 18.19 7.46 0.92
CA GLY A 50 18.47 8.84 1.34
C GLY A 50 17.20 9.68 1.55
N GLY A 51 17.41 10.93 1.99
CA GLY A 51 16.35 11.86 2.34
C GLY A 51 15.86 11.71 3.79
N ASN A 52 14.70 12.31 4.07
CA ASN A 52 14.10 12.33 5.41
C ASN A 52 12.94 11.35 5.49
N ALA A 53 12.74 10.72 6.64
CA ALA A 53 11.57 9.87 6.86
C ALA A 53 10.30 10.73 6.84
N VAL A 54 9.35 10.40 5.97
CA VAL A 54 8.07 11.09 5.83
C VAL A 54 6.93 10.11 6.05
N LEU A 55 6.05 10.45 6.99
CA LEU A 55 4.79 9.76 7.22
C LEU A 55 3.68 10.51 6.48
N ASN A 56 3.21 9.95 5.38
CA ASN A 56 2.06 10.48 4.64
C ASN A 56 0.77 9.95 5.27
N GLN A 57 -0.25 10.82 5.34
CA GLN A 57 -1.53 10.55 5.99
C GLN A 57 -2.66 10.85 5.01
N TYR A 58 -3.61 9.94 4.90
CA TYR A 58 -4.74 10.06 3.98
C TYR A 58 -6.03 9.69 4.69
N GLU A 59 -7.04 10.53 4.51
CA GLU A 59 -8.40 10.17 4.89
C GLU A 59 -8.99 9.26 3.82
N PHE A 60 -9.52 8.13 4.26
CA PHE A 60 -10.15 7.12 3.42
C PHE A 60 -11.62 6.98 3.80
N ASP A 61 -12.50 7.43 2.92
CA ASP A 61 -13.93 7.28 3.05
C ASP A 61 -14.36 5.90 2.54
N LYS A 62 -14.82 5.04 3.46
CA LYS A 62 -15.27 3.69 3.13
C LYS A 62 -16.60 3.71 2.39
N ASP A 63 -17.49 4.64 2.74
CA ASP A 63 -18.85 4.66 2.22
C ASP A 63 -18.83 5.08 0.74
N SER A 64 -18.01 6.08 0.41
CA SER A 64 -17.78 6.51 -0.98
C SER A 64 -17.22 5.38 -1.86
N VAL A 65 -16.40 4.47 -1.32
CA VAL A 65 -15.84 3.35 -2.08
C VAL A 65 -16.91 2.30 -2.38
N MET A 66 -17.81 2.03 -1.43
CA MET A 66 -18.91 1.06 -1.64
C MET A 66 -19.90 1.52 -2.72
N GLU A 67 -20.02 2.83 -2.91
CA GLU A 67 -20.88 3.45 -3.94
C GLU A 67 -20.15 3.63 -5.29
N SER A 68 -18.86 3.29 -5.36
CA SER A 68 -18.04 3.49 -6.55
C SER A 68 -18.21 2.38 -7.60
N THR A 69 -17.78 2.65 -8.83
CA THR A 69 -17.69 1.65 -9.90
C THR A 69 -16.40 0.81 -9.84
N LEU A 70 -15.64 0.92 -8.74
CA LEU A 70 -14.36 0.22 -8.60
C LEU A 70 -14.57 -1.29 -8.40
N HIS A 71 -13.68 -2.08 -9.00
CA HIS A 71 -13.60 -3.50 -8.69
C HIS A 71 -12.84 -3.71 -7.38
N ILE A 72 -13.58 -3.98 -6.31
CA ILE A 72 -13.05 -4.17 -4.96
C ILE A 72 -12.80 -5.66 -4.73
N LYS A 73 -11.60 -5.99 -4.21
CA LYS A 73 -11.27 -7.34 -3.75
C LYS A 73 -10.92 -7.30 -2.28
N ASP A 74 -11.73 -7.95 -1.46
CA ASP A 74 -11.55 -8.11 -0.03
C ASP A 74 -11.16 -9.56 0.28
N PHE A 75 -10.11 -9.74 1.10
CA PHE A 75 -9.62 -11.06 1.52
C PHE A 75 -10.10 -11.43 2.93
N GLY A 76 -10.87 -10.57 3.60
CA GLY A 76 -11.33 -10.78 4.97
C GLY A 76 -10.21 -10.65 6.00
N VAL A 77 -10.50 -11.12 7.22
CA VAL A 77 -9.57 -11.04 8.37
C VAL A 77 -8.67 -12.27 8.50
N GLU A 78 -9.09 -13.41 7.97
CA GLU A 78 -8.37 -14.67 8.10
C GLU A 78 -7.44 -14.90 6.91
N THR A 79 -6.31 -15.57 7.18
CA THR A 79 -5.42 -16.00 6.08
C THR A 79 -6.08 -17.12 5.30
N SER A 80 -6.15 -16.97 3.98
CA SER A 80 -6.77 -17.94 3.07
C SER A 80 -5.82 -18.41 1.96
N GLU A 81 -6.13 -19.56 1.37
CA GLU A 81 -5.41 -20.06 0.20
C GLU A 81 -5.52 -19.10 -1.00
N GLU A 82 -6.68 -18.44 -1.15
CA GLU A 82 -6.91 -17.45 -2.19
C GLU A 82 -5.95 -16.25 -2.04
N LEU A 83 -5.80 -15.71 -0.83
CA LEU A 83 -4.84 -14.64 -0.55
C LEU A 83 -3.41 -15.09 -0.88
N ALA A 84 -3.02 -16.29 -0.46
CA ALA A 84 -1.69 -16.83 -0.74
C ALA A 84 -1.43 -16.98 -2.25
N ARG A 85 -2.40 -17.49 -3.01
CA ARG A 85 -2.33 -17.58 -4.47
C ARG A 85 -2.26 -16.20 -5.13
N PHE A 86 -3.07 -15.25 -4.67
CA PHE A 86 -3.06 -13.87 -5.17
C PHE A 86 -1.69 -13.20 -4.98
N VAL A 87 -1.13 -13.33 -3.77
CA VAL A 87 0.20 -12.81 -3.45
C VAL A 87 1.27 -13.44 -4.32
N ARG A 88 1.25 -14.77 -4.45
CA ARG A 88 2.20 -15.50 -5.31
C ARG A 88 2.14 -15.02 -6.75
N ASN A 89 0.94 -14.88 -7.30
CA ASN A 89 0.75 -14.47 -8.69
C ASN A 89 1.25 -13.05 -8.93
N ASN A 90 1.00 -12.11 -8.00
CA ASN A 90 1.48 -10.73 -8.13
C ASN A 90 3.00 -10.56 -8.00
N ARG A 91 3.67 -11.46 -7.26
CA ARG A 91 5.13 -11.44 -7.11
C ARG A 91 5.86 -12.15 -8.24
N SER A 92 5.15 -12.91 -9.07
CA SER A 92 5.73 -13.59 -10.23
C SER A 92 6.30 -12.60 -11.24
N ARG A 93 7.49 -12.89 -11.77
CA ARG A 93 8.10 -12.16 -12.91
C ARG A 93 8.00 -12.93 -14.22
N SER A 94 7.48 -14.14 -14.17
CA SER A 94 7.46 -15.12 -15.26
C SER A 94 6.05 -15.35 -15.81
N PHE A 95 5.08 -14.56 -15.35
CA PHE A 95 3.73 -14.50 -15.89
C PHE A 95 3.59 -13.23 -16.73
#